data_AF-A0A3M7TV43-F1
#
_entry.id   AF-A0A3M7TV43-F1
#
_cell.length_a   1.000
_cell.length_b   1.000
_cell.length_c   1.000
_cell.angle_alpha   90.00
_cell.angle_beta   90.00
_cell.angle_gamma   90.00
#
_symmetry.space_group_name_H-M   'P 1'
#
loop_
_entity.id
_entity.type
_entity.pdbx_description
1 polymer ?
#
loop_
_entity_poly.entity_id
_entity_poly.type
_entity_poly.pdbx_seq_one_letter_code
_entity_poly.pdbx_strand_id
1 'polypeptide(L)'
;MLEKVIRSPLILIVSLFLMTIMLWSVYYGAFSNVFESVLLFVLIIALSTFLFLILFHNKRNPERKISWKSWTPYELKEEDEGQQWVTYRATRKVYIFFYFAIPAGLMVVAVFRHIEFMPLVVLFVLGTTQYGIYWHESRKYLNDREEV
;
A
#
# COMPACT_ATOMS: atom_id res chain seq x y z
N MET A 1 2.27 -7.55 -18.02
CA MET A 1 3.22 -7.82 -16.92
C MET A 1 3.46 -6.58 -16.04
N LEU A 2 3.79 -5.42 -16.60
CA LEU A 2 4.02 -4.18 -15.82
C LEU A 2 2.81 -3.75 -14.96
N GLU A 3 1.58 -3.84 -15.51
CA GLU A 3 0.36 -3.49 -14.76
C GLU A 3 0.12 -4.43 -13.57
N LYS A 4 0.41 -5.74 -13.71
CA LYS A 4 0.31 -6.70 -12.61
C LYS A 4 1.31 -6.38 -11.49
N VAL A 5 2.46 -5.82 -11.83
CA VAL A 5 3.48 -5.36 -10.87
C VAL A 5 3.02 -4.07 -10.19
N ILE A 6 2.54 -3.08 -10.94
CA ILE A 6 2.02 -1.81 -10.39
C ILE A 6 0.78 -2.03 -9.50
N ARG A 7 -0.10 -2.99 -9.82
CA ARG A 7 -1.28 -3.36 -9.01
C ARG A 7 -0.96 -4.32 -7.85
N SER A 8 0.32 -4.69 -7.67
CA SER A 8 0.69 -5.63 -6.62
C SER A 8 0.69 -4.94 -5.25
N PRO A 9 -0.01 -5.47 -4.24
CA PRO A 9 -0.01 -4.94 -2.89
C PRO A 9 1.40 -5.02 -2.26
N LEU A 10 2.27 -5.89 -2.79
CA LEU A 10 3.62 -6.05 -2.28
C LEU A 10 4.42 -4.78 -2.44
N ILE A 11 4.23 -4.03 -3.53
CA ILE A 11 4.93 -2.75 -3.71
C ILE A 11 4.48 -1.75 -2.64
N LEU A 12 3.18 -1.69 -2.37
CA LEU A 12 2.61 -0.79 -1.36
C LEU A 12 3.03 -1.19 0.07
N ILE A 13 3.08 -2.48 0.37
CA ILE A 13 3.54 -3.00 1.66
C ILE A 13 5.04 -2.72 1.83
N VAL A 14 5.85 -2.94 0.80
CA VAL A 14 7.29 -2.63 0.84
C VAL A 14 7.52 -1.14 0.98
N SER A 15 6.77 -0.29 0.26
CA SER A 15 6.88 1.16 0.42
C SER A 15 6.45 1.60 1.83
N LEU A 16 5.38 1.03 2.37
CA LEU A 16 4.93 1.30 3.73
C LEU A 16 6.02 0.92 4.74
N PHE A 17 6.61 -0.27 4.58
CA PHE A 17 7.70 -0.76 5.43
C PHE A 17 8.91 0.17 5.41
N LEU A 18 9.36 0.59 4.22
CA LEU A 18 10.47 1.53 4.08
C LEU A 18 10.17 2.88 4.74
N MET A 19 8.94 3.40 4.57
CA MET A 19 8.52 4.65 5.21
C MET A 19 8.45 4.52 6.74
N THR A 20 7.93 3.40 7.27
CA THR A 20 7.88 3.14 8.71
C THR A 20 9.28 3.06 9.32
N ILE A 21 10.21 2.34 8.68
CA ILE A 21 11.61 2.24 9.15
C ILE A 21 12.30 3.60 9.10
N MET A 22 12.09 4.37 8.03
CA MET A 22 12.65 5.71 7.91
C MET A 22 12.15 6.62 9.04
N LEU A 23 10.85 6.64 9.30
CA LEU A 23 10.28 7.40 10.41
C LEU A 23 10.81 6.93 11.76
N TRP A 24 10.94 5.61 11.95
CA TRP A 24 11.52 5.07 13.17
C TRP A 24 12.95 5.61 13.36
N SER A 25 13.80 5.47 12.35
CA SER A 25 15.19 5.92 12.43
C SER A 25 15.31 7.40 12.81
N VAL A 26 14.59 8.26 12.07
CA VAL A 26 14.67 9.72 12.24
C VAL A 26 14.16 10.17 13.59
N TYR A 27 13.08 9.57 14.11
CA TYR A 27 12.45 10.04 15.35
C TYR A 27 13.04 9.41 16.62
N TYR A 28 13.48 8.14 16.57
CA TYR A 28 13.94 7.42 17.75
C TYR A 28 15.45 7.14 17.74
N GLY A 29 16.18 7.63 16.72
CA GLY A 29 17.64 7.50 16.63
C GLY A 29 18.13 6.05 16.64
N ALA A 30 17.33 5.13 16.07
CA ALA A 30 17.57 3.70 16.18
C ALA A 30 18.79 3.20 15.38
N PHE A 31 19.26 3.98 14.40
CA PHE A 31 20.34 3.60 13.48
C PHE A 31 21.38 4.71 13.30
N SER A 32 22.50 4.35 12.66
CA SER A 32 23.56 5.31 12.35
C SER A 32 23.19 6.24 11.19
N ASN A 33 23.78 7.44 11.14
CA ASN A 33 23.59 8.40 10.05
C ASN A 33 23.88 7.82 8.65
N VAL A 34 24.80 6.85 8.57
CA VAL A 34 25.12 6.16 7.31
C VAL A 34 23.94 5.29 6.86
N PHE A 35 23.32 4.56 7.79
CA PHE A 35 22.16 3.72 7.49
C PHE A 35 20.96 4.55 7.04
N GLU A 36 20.71 5.69 7.70
CA GLU A 36 19.67 6.64 7.30
C GLU A 36 19.86 7.17 5.88
N SER A 37 21.09 7.55 5.55
CA SER A 37 21.44 8.04 4.22
C SER A 37 21.22 6.97 3.14
N VAL A 38 21.58 5.72 3.44
CA VAL A 38 21.34 4.57 2.55
C VAL A 38 19.84 4.32 2.37
N LEU A 39 19.06 4.32 3.46
CA LEU A 39 17.61 4.15 3.42
C LEU A 39 16.92 5.21 2.56
N LEU A 40 17.29 6.48 2.77
CA LEU A 40 16.77 7.60 2.00
C LEU A 40 17.12 7.45 0.52
N PHE A 41 18.34 7.05 0.20
CA PHE A 41 18.77 6.79 -1.17
C PHE A 41 17.96 5.66 -1.83
N VAL A 42 17.75 4.54 -1.13
CA VAL A 42 16.92 3.43 -1.60
C VAL A 42 15.47 3.89 -1.86
N LEU A 43 14.91 4.71 -0.97
CA LEU A 43 13.55 5.23 -1.11
C LEU A 43 13.43 6.16 -2.33
N ILE A 44 14.42 7.05 -2.54
CA ILE A 44 14.47 7.90 -3.73
C ILE A 44 14.57 7.06 -5.01
N ILE A 45 15.41 6.03 -5.05
CA ILE A 45 15.52 5.13 -6.21
C ILE A 45 14.20 4.41 -6.46
N ALA A 46 13.56 3.88 -5.41
CA ALA A 46 12.31 3.16 -5.53
C ALA A 46 11.19 4.07 -6.07
N LEU A 47 11.05 5.28 -5.53
CA LEU A 47 10.09 6.27 -6.02
C LEU A 47 10.40 6.70 -7.46
N SER A 48 11.66 6.99 -7.77
CA SER A 48 12.07 7.39 -9.14
C SER A 48 11.78 6.28 -10.14
N THR A 49 12.06 5.03 -9.77
CA THR A 49 11.75 3.85 -10.58
C THR A 49 10.25 3.73 -10.80
N PHE A 50 9.44 3.87 -9.75
CA PHE A 50 7.98 3.82 -9.84
C PHE A 50 7.42 4.92 -10.76
N LEU A 51 7.91 6.16 -10.61
CA LEU A 51 7.54 7.27 -11.49
C LEU A 51 7.93 7.00 -12.94
N PHE A 52 9.14 6.49 -13.18
CA PHE A 52 9.59 6.13 -14.52
C PHE A 52 8.72 5.05 -15.16
N LEU A 53 8.35 4.02 -14.39
CA LEU A 53 7.43 2.98 -14.84
C LEU A 53 6.05 3.53 -15.21
N ILE A 54 5.52 4.47 -14.43
CA ILE A 54 4.26 5.17 -14.75
C ILE A 54 4.39 5.96 -16.05
N LEU A 55 5.46 6.75 -16.22
CA LEU A 55 5.70 7.53 -17.44
C LEU A 55 5.81 6.63 -18.68
N PHE A 56 6.55 5.53 -18.55
CA PHE A 56 6.71 4.55 -19.60
C PHE A 56 5.38 3.86 -19.95
N HIS A 57 4.60 3.48 -18.93
CA HIS A 57 3.26 2.93 -19.12
C HIS A 57 2.33 3.91 -19.83
N ASN A 58 2.31 5.18 -19.40
CA ASN A 58 1.50 6.24 -20.01
C ASN A 58 1.89 6.56 -21.46
N LYS A 59 3.18 6.41 -21.81
CA LYS A 59 3.66 6.57 -23.19
C LYS A 59 3.24 5.39 -24.09
N ARG A 60 3.26 4.16 -23.57
CA ARG A 60 2.85 2.96 -24.31
C ARG A 60 1.33 2.81 -24.42
N ASN A 61 0.58 3.25 -23.41
CA ASN A 61 -0.87 3.14 -23.35
C ASN A 61 -1.52 4.53 -23.23
N PRO A 62 -1.53 5.34 -24.29
CA PRO A 62 -2.04 6.71 -24.25
C PRO A 62 -3.54 6.80 -23.95
N GLU A 63 -4.31 5.75 -24.26
CA GLU A 63 -5.74 5.68 -23.94
C GLU A 63 -6.01 5.33 -22.47
N ARG A 64 -5.03 4.70 -21.79
CA ARG A 64 -5.16 4.18 -20.42
C ARG A 64 -4.25 4.88 -19.41
N LYS A 65 -4.01 6.18 -19.60
CA LYS A 65 -3.09 6.95 -18.74
C LYS A 65 -3.44 6.83 -17.25
N ILE A 66 -2.40 6.64 -16.44
CA ILE A 66 -2.42 6.83 -15.00
C ILE A 66 -2.27 8.33 -14.76
N SER A 67 -3.40 8.96 -14.49
CA SER A 67 -3.50 10.40 -14.20
C SER A 67 -3.30 10.64 -12.72
N TRP A 68 -2.37 11.50 -12.36
CA TRP A 68 -2.20 11.98 -10.98
C TRP A 68 -3.36 12.87 -10.52
N LYS A 69 -4.16 13.39 -11.47
CA LYS A 69 -5.26 14.34 -11.19
C LYS A 69 -6.51 13.66 -10.65
N SER A 70 -6.72 12.36 -10.91
CA SER A 70 -7.95 11.69 -10.46
C SER A 70 -7.94 11.39 -8.96
N TRP A 71 -6.80 11.43 -8.28
CA TRP A 71 -6.61 10.97 -6.89
C TRP A 71 -7.11 9.54 -6.61
N THR A 72 -7.63 8.86 -7.63
CA THR A 72 -8.11 7.49 -7.61
C THR A 72 -6.90 6.56 -7.67
N PRO A 73 -6.69 5.71 -6.65
CA PRO A 73 -5.67 4.67 -6.72
C PRO A 73 -5.89 3.79 -7.94
N TYR A 74 -4.80 3.32 -8.53
CA TYR A 74 -4.87 2.51 -9.75
C TYR A 74 -5.61 1.18 -9.53
N GLU A 75 -5.65 0.70 -8.29
CA GLU A 75 -6.43 -0.47 -7.86
C GLU A 75 -7.94 -0.30 -8.03
N LEU A 76 -8.44 0.95 -7.96
CA LEU A 76 -9.85 1.28 -8.15
C LEU A 76 -10.17 1.68 -9.59
N LYS A 77 -9.21 1.54 -10.50
CA LYS A 77 -9.40 1.82 -11.92
C LYS A 77 -10.02 0.59 -12.59
N GLU A 78 -11.34 0.51 -12.46
CA GLU A 78 -12.17 -0.58 -12.97
C GLU A 78 -12.44 -0.40 -14.47
N GLU A 79 -12.34 -1.49 -15.24
CA GLU A 79 -12.58 -1.46 -16.70
C GLU A 79 -13.90 -2.11 -17.10
N ASP A 80 -14.49 -2.94 -16.24
CA ASP A 80 -15.74 -3.66 -16.47
C ASP A 80 -16.58 -3.76 -15.18
N GLU A 81 -17.89 -4.02 -15.31
CA GLU A 81 -18.83 -4.16 -14.19
C GLU A 81 -18.42 -5.25 -13.18
N GLY A 82 -17.75 -6.29 -13.67
CA GLY A 82 -17.22 -7.36 -12.84
C GLY A 82 -16.09 -6.90 -11.93
N GLN A 83 -15.15 -6.12 -12.45
CA GLN A 83 -14.08 -5.50 -11.68
C GLN A 83 -14.66 -4.55 -10.64
N GLN A 84 -15.72 -3.79 -10.97
CA GLN A 84 -16.40 -2.94 -9.99
C GLN A 84 -16.96 -3.74 -8.82
N TRP A 85 -17.58 -4.89 -9.11
CA TRP A 85 -18.13 -5.75 -8.07
C TRP A 85 -17.04 -6.35 -7.17
N VAL A 86 -15.89 -6.75 -7.75
CA VAL A 86 -14.74 -7.26 -7.00
C VAL A 86 -14.16 -6.18 -6.09
N THR A 87 -13.90 -5.00 -6.64
CA THR A 87 -13.40 -3.84 -5.89
C THR A 87 -14.38 -3.44 -4.79
N TYR A 88 -15.68 -3.42 -5.06
CA TYR A 88 -16.70 -3.15 -4.06
C TYR A 88 -16.65 -4.14 -2.89
N ARG A 89 -16.52 -5.44 -3.16
CA ARG A 89 -16.38 -6.44 -2.09
C ARG A 89 -15.09 -6.28 -1.29
N ALA A 90 -13.98 -6.05 -1.97
CA ALA A 90 -12.67 -5.87 -1.34
C ALA A 90 -12.65 -4.61 -0.46
N THR A 91 -13.10 -3.47 -0.98
CA THR A 91 -13.20 -2.21 -0.25
C THR A 91 -14.18 -2.30 0.92
N ARG A 92 -15.32 -2.96 0.77
CA ARG A 92 -16.28 -3.19 1.87
C ARG A 92 -15.63 -3.99 3.01
N LYS A 93 -14.83 -5.02 2.72
CA LYS A 93 -14.11 -5.78 3.76
C LYS A 93 -13.06 -4.94 4.46
N VAL A 94 -12.28 -4.17 3.70
CA VAL A 94 -11.29 -3.22 4.26
C VAL A 94 -11.96 -2.19 5.16
N TYR A 95 -13.12 -1.65 4.75
CA TYR A 95 -13.89 -0.70 5.55
C TYR A 95 -14.35 -1.32 6.88
N ILE A 96 -14.94 -2.52 6.83
CA ILE A 96 -15.37 -3.24 8.04
C ILE A 96 -14.16 -3.51 8.96
N PHE A 97 -13.01 -3.88 8.38
CA PHE A 97 -11.78 -4.04 9.14
C PHE A 97 -11.41 -2.74 9.88
N PHE A 98 -11.32 -1.60 9.19
CA PHE A 98 -10.95 -0.33 9.82
C PHE A 98 -11.93 0.15 10.87
N TYR A 99 -13.23 -0.13 10.71
CA TYR A 99 -14.25 0.21 11.70
C TYR A 99 -13.91 -0.35 13.09
N PHE A 100 -13.38 -1.58 13.17
CA PHE A 100 -12.96 -2.19 14.43
C PHE A 100 -11.48 -1.96 14.74
N ALA A 101 -10.64 -1.98 13.72
CA ALA A 101 -9.19 -1.97 13.89
C ALA A 101 -8.64 -0.61 14.34
N ILE A 102 -9.28 0.50 13.97
CA ILE A 102 -8.86 1.84 14.45
C ILE A 102 -9.10 1.97 15.95
N PRO A 103 -10.32 1.75 16.50
CA PRO A 103 -10.53 1.76 17.95
C PRO A 103 -9.62 0.78 18.69
N ALA A 104 -9.44 -0.44 18.16
CA ALA A 104 -8.54 -1.42 18.75
C ALA A 104 -7.08 -0.94 18.75
N GLY A 105 -6.62 -0.34 17.65
CA GLY A 105 -5.28 0.24 17.54
C GLY A 105 -5.06 1.38 18.54
N LEU A 106 -6.06 2.24 18.75
CA LEU A 106 -5.99 3.29 19.77
C LEU A 106 -5.88 2.72 21.18
N MET A 107 -6.64 1.66 21.50
CA MET A 107 -6.51 0.96 22.78
C MET A 107 -5.12 0.36 22.96
N VAL A 108 -4.55 -0.26 21.92
CA VAL A 108 -3.17 -0.79 21.95
C VAL A 108 -2.17 0.33 22.24
N VAL A 109 -2.24 1.46 21.54
CA VAL A 109 -1.36 2.61 21.81
C VAL A 109 -1.51 3.11 23.26
N ALA A 110 -2.74 3.19 23.77
CA ALA A 110 -3.00 3.65 25.13
C ALA A 110 -2.43 2.70 26.20
N VAL A 111 -2.61 1.39 26.03
CA VAL A 111 -2.10 0.35 26.96
C VAL A 111 -0.57 0.32 26.93
N PHE A 112 0.02 0.39 25.74
CA PHE A 112 1.47 0.33 25.54
C PHE A 112 2.11 1.73 25.42
N ARG A 113 1.55 2.74 26.08
CA ARG A 113 2.04 4.13 26.03
C ARG A 113 3.51 4.34 26.43
N HIS A 114 4.11 3.36 27.10
CA HIS A 114 5.52 3.37 27.51
C HIS A 114 6.48 3.00 26.37
N ILE A 115 5.95 2.45 25.27
CA ILE A 115 6.71 2.12 24.06
C ILE A 115 6.50 3.26 23.07
N GLU A 116 7.51 4.12 22.92
CA GLU A 116 7.37 5.36 22.16
C GLU A 116 7.03 5.14 20.68
N PHE A 117 7.52 4.05 20.08
CA PHE A 117 7.29 3.68 18.68
C PHE A 117 6.00 2.86 18.46
N MET A 118 5.18 2.64 19.49
CA MET A 118 3.95 1.86 19.37
C MET A 118 2.96 2.39 18.32
N PRO A 119 2.75 3.72 18.16
CA PRO A 119 1.90 4.24 17.09
C PRO A 119 2.36 3.83 15.69
N LEU A 120 3.68 3.80 15.44
CA LEU A 120 4.23 3.35 14.16
C LEU A 120 3.94 1.86 13.90
N VAL A 121 4.08 1.03 14.92
CA VAL A 121 3.76 -0.41 14.83
C VAL A 121 2.30 -0.63 14.49
N VAL A 122 1.39 0.08 15.18
CA VAL A 122 -0.05 0.00 14.92
C VAL A 122 -0.36 0.45 13.49
N LEU A 123 0.17 1.59 13.03
CA LEU A 123 -0.03 2.06 11.66
C LEU A 123 0.49 1.06 10.61
N PHE A 124 1.67 0.48 10.86
CA PHE A 124 2.24 -0.53 9.97
C PHE A 124 1.36 -1.77 9.88
N VAL A 125 0.94 -2.33 11.02
CA VAL A 125 0.06 -3.51 11.07
C VAL A 125 -1.27 -3.24 10.39
N LEU A 126 -1.89 -2.08 10.67
CA LEU A 126 -3.16 -1.69 10.04
C LEU A 126 -3.03 -1.56 8.52
N GLY A 127 -2.00 -0.85 8.04
CA GLY A 127 -1.76 -0.65 6.61
C GLY A 127 -1.43 -1.95 5.88
N THR A 128 -0.53 -2.77 6.42
CA THR A 128 -0.20 -4.08 5.82
C THR A 128 -1.41 -5.00 5.78
N THR A 129 -2.21 -5.03 6.86
CA THR A 129 -3.43 -5.85 6.91
C THR A 129 -4.47 -5.36 5.91
N GLN A 130 -4.67 -4.05 5.77
CA GLN A 130 -5.53 -3.47 4.74
C GLN A 130 -5.13 -3.97 3.34
N TYR A 131 -3.85 -3.85 2.97
CA TYR A 131 -3.37 -4.27 1.65
C TYR A 131 -3.52 -5.78 1.45
N GLY A 132 -3.28 -6.57 2.51
CA GLY A 132 -3.48 -8.02 2.51
C GLY A 132 -4.94 -8.41 2.28
N ILE A 133 -5.89 -7.80 3.00
CA ILE A 133 -7.33 -8.05 2.84
C ILE A 133 -7.78 -7.69 1.43
N TYR A 134 -7.42 -6.49 0.94
CA TYR A 134 -7.80 -6.04 -0.38
C TYR A 134 -7.32 -6.99 -1.47
N TRP A 135 -6.05 -7.41 -1.38
CA TRP A 135 -5.45 -8.32 -2.34
C TRP A 135 -6.07 -9.70 -2.31
N HIS A 136 -6.22 -10.28 -1.12
CA HIS A 136 -6.78 -11.61 -0.96
C HIS A 136 -8.22 -11.65 -1.51
N GLU A 137 -9.04 -10.65 -1.19
CA GLU A 137 -10.40 -10.59 -1.70
C GLU A 137 -10.45 -10.34 -3.20
N SER A 138 -9.59 -9.46 -3.73
CA SER A 138 -9.50 -9.21 -5.18
C SER A 138 -9.09 -10.47 -5.94
N ARG A 139 -8.08 -11.19 -5.46
CA ARG A 139 -7.59 -12.43 -6.10
C ARG A 139 -8.59 -13.56 -6.06
N LYS A 140 -9.38 -13.67 -5.00
CA LYS A 140 -10.41 -14.71 -4.88
C LYS A 140 -11.30 -14.77 -6.11
N TYR A 141 -11.73 -13.63 -6.64
CA TYR A 141 -12.66 -13.57 -7.76
C TYR A 141 -11.98 -13.36 -9.13
N LEU A 142 -10.73 -12.89 -9.15
CA LEU A 142 -9.97 -12.75 -10.39
C LEU A 142 -9.39 -14.09 -10.87
N ASN A 143 -9.01 -14.99 -9.95
CA ASN A 143 -8.56 -16.34 -10.31
C ASN A 143 -9.72 -17.23 -10.78
N ASP A 144 -10.92 -17.10 -10.20
CA ASP A 144 -12.11 -17.85 -10.63
C ASP A 144 -12.55 -17.53 -12.08
N ARG A 145 -12.08 -16.41 -12.66
CA ARG A 145 -12.38 -16.03 -14.06
C ARG A 145 -11.36 -16.52 -15.08
N GLU A 146 -10.18 -17.01 -14.66
CA GLU A 146 -9.20 -17.61 -15.57
C GLU A 146 -9.50 -19.10 -15.85
N GLU A 147 -10.44 -19.71 -15.11
CA GLU A 147 -10.82 -21.14 -15.21
C GLU A 147 -12.14 -21.42 -15.96
N VAL A 148 -12.78 -20.40 -16.57
CA VAL A 148 -14.02 -20.54 -17.37
C VAL A 148 -13.82 -20.09 -18.81
#